data_AF-A0A9P5UNT9-F1
#
_entry.id   AF-A0A9P5UNT9-F1
#
_cell.length_a   1.000
_cell.length_b   1.000
_cell.length_c   1.000
_cell.angle_alpha   90.00
_cell.angle_beta   90.00
_cell.angle_gamma   90.00
#
_symmetry.space_group_name_H-M   'P 1'
#
loop_
_entity.id
_entity.type
_entity.pdbx_description
1 polymer ?
#
loop_
_entity_poly.entity_id
_entity_poly.type
_entity_poly.pdbx_seq_one_letter_code
_entity_poly.pdbx_strand_id
1 'polypeptide(L)'
;MDLPVVSNALSGAFSAAWKVRIESAKLSIARMSKQPSQKTALTGTSFPRPTLPPEMDLVSQMSLIPQVSSKADIAVDEEPTSNSLVASFISADIKDKAIIRSRIREVIKQFAKESVSLETVQELVVLSTASDRDILLKIVNQLLDAIRDLTIFPAVVLQGLAVILNSYPEENDLSAIDGAIPDILDLLAERLKTTLLGRNDRQLLMLLQALTALLDAMVCRKVFALNSDNVLNTILTGLTSHDDATVSFLALYARQAQEYIGSYELHRMSIYRHGTLAIALPKNTTDTANNLGLSAFESMYRNFTEICDLSDRNAWYQGLIYVDCMMGRQDWPRLETFVLNSKLKSNVPFLQGLCLRFEQIAATQASEDICCGAIRFLQSFRSESPALVHEVAASSLQRLGINDVTRQPMEDTLAAPITRSINTFRPQGFQETFPPIWDPIWQFPSCGILLKATKDLYLHLKAMFLGSMAVHRDHLKKKFMQHYKYTMNLSSTSNEYQGK
;
A
#
# COMPACT_ATOMS: atom_id res chain seq x y z
N MET A 1 -25.31 30.85 -28.37
CA MET A 1 -24.16 31.71 -28.04
C MET A 1 -22.92 30.86 -28.25
N ASP A 2 -22.23 31.08 -29.35
CA ASP A 2 -21.12 30.24 -29.82
C ASP A 2 -19.84 30.50 -28.99
N LEU A 3 -19.43 29.51 -28.20
CA LEU A 3 -18.21 29.51 -27.38
C LEU A 3 -17.05 28.61 -27.90
N PRO A 4 -16.87 28.26 -29.20
CA PRO A 4 -15.71 27.47 -29.62
C PRO A 4 -14.40 28.28 -29.78
N VAL A 5 -14.45 29.62 -29.74
CA VAL A 5 -13.28 30.48 -30.04
C VAL A 5 -12.31 30.61 -28.85
N VAL A 6 -12.77 30.46 -27.61
CA VAL A 6 -11.94 30.67 -26.40
C VAL A 6 -10.99 29.49 -26.14
N SER A 7 -11.39 28.26 -26.49
CA SER A 7 -10.56 27.05 -26.27
C SER A 7 -9.29 27.06 -27.14
N ASN A 8 -9.43 27.44 -28.41
CA ASN A 8 -8.29 27.50 -29.35
C ASN A 8 -7.31 28.63 -29.01
N ALA A 9 -7.81 29.76 -28.49
CA ALA A 9 -6.96 30.87 -28.05
C ALA A 9 -6.12 30.50 -26.81
N LEU A 10 -6.70 29.76 -25.85
CA LEU A 10 -5.99 29.31 -24.64
C LEU A 10 -4.95 28.22 -24.94
N SER A 11 -5.25 27.30 -25.87
CA SER A 11 -4.29 26.28 -26.32
C SER A 11 -3.08 26.91 -27.03
N GLY A 12 -3.32 27.92 -27.90
CA GLY A 12 -2.26 28.67 -28.57
C GLY A 12 -1.37 29.46 -27.62
N ALA A 13 -1.97 30.16 -26.64
CA ALA A 13 -1.23 30.94 -25.65
C ALA A 13 -0.35 30.05 -24.74
N PHE A 14 -0.84 28.88 -24.34
CA PHE A 14 -0.08 27.92 -23.54
C PHE A 14 1.11 27.35 -24.32
N SER A 15 0.91 26.96 -25.58
CA SER A 15 1.99 26.46 -26.46
C SER A 15 3.10 27.48 -26.69
N ALA A 16 2.74 28.77 -26.86
CA ALA A 16 3.70 29.86 -27.03
C ALA A 16 4.52 30.12 -25.76
N ALA A 17 3.86 30.20 -24.59
CA ALA A 17 4.55 30.40 -23.31
C ALA A 17 5.50 29.24 -22.98
N TRP A 18 5.10 28.01 -23.31
CA TRP A 18 5.92 26.81 -23.08
C TRP A 18 7.17 26.77 -23.96
N LYS A 19 7.06 27.13 -25.24
CA LYS A 19 8.22 27.22 -26.17
C LYS A 19 9.27 28.22 -25.68
N VAL A 20 8.86 29.38 -25.16
CA VAL A 20 9.78 30.40 -24.63
C VAL A 20 10.58 29.86 -23.43
N ARG A 21 9.94 29.08 -22.56
CA ARG A 21 10.59 28.49 -21.37
C ARG A 21 11.62 27.42 -21.74
N ILE A 22 11.34 26.58 -22.74
CA ILE A 22 12.28 25.59 -23.28
C ILE A 22 13.54 26.26 -23.85
N GLU A 23 13.39 27.33 -24.64
CA GLU A 23 14.53 28.03 -25.24
C GLU A 23 15.39 28.74 -24.19
N SER A 24 14.78 29.28 -23.12
CA SER A 24 15.51 29.86 -21.99
C SER A 24 16.31 28.81 -21.20
N ALA A 25 15.78 27.58 -21.07
CA ALA A 25 16.48 26.48 -20.42
C ALA A 25 17.68 25.98 -21.26
N LYS A 26 17.52 25.86 -22.57
CA LYS A 26 18.63 25.51 -23.50
C LYS A 26 19.79 26.52 -23.41
N LEU A 27 19.48 27.81 -23.34
CA LEU A 27 20.46 28.89 -23.17
C LEU A 27 21.23 28.81 -21.84
N SER A 28 20.57 28.35 -20.77
CA SER A 28 21.20 28.19 -19.46
C SER A 28 22.14 26.99 -19.43
N ILE A 29 21.74 25.86 -20.04
CA ILE A 29 22.58 24.65 -20.19
C ILE A 29 23.81 24.96 -21.06
N ALA A 30 23.64 25.70 -22.15
CA ALA A 30 24.75 26.11 -23.02
C ALA A 30 25.78 27.01 -22.31
N ARG A 31 25.36 27.76 -21.28
CA ARG A 31 26.28 28.57 -20.44
C ARG A 31 27.04 27.71 -19.42
N MET A 32 26.42 26.67 -18.87
CA MET A 32 27.06 25.76 -17.92
C MET A 32 28.12 24.86 -18.61
N SER A 33 27.93 24.54 -19.90
CA SER A 33 28.88 23.75 -20.70
C SER A 33 30.22 24.45 -20.99
N LYS A 34 30.39 25.74 -20.66
CA LYS A 34 31.61 26.51 -20.98
C LYS A 34 32.58 26.71 -19.81
N GLN A 35 32.35 26.10 -18.64
CA GLN A 35 33.33 26.17 -17.55
C GLN A 35 34.45 25.13 -17.72
N PRO A 36 35.73 25.53 -17.65
CA PRO A 36 36.87 24.61 -17.80
C PRO A 36 37.10 23.80 -16.52
N SER A 37 37.14 22.47 -16.65
CA SER A 37 37.37 21.52 -15.57
C SER A 37 38.83 21.57 -15.05
N GLN A 38 39.00 21.84 -13.76
CA GLN A 38 40.27 21.64 -13.07
C GLN A 38 40.48 20.13 -12.81
N LYS A 39 41.60 19.59 -13.32
CA LYS A 39 42.06 18.21 -13.05
C LYS A 39 42.91 18.21 -11.78
N THR A 40 42.54 17.39 -10.80
CA THR A 40 43.38 17.04 -9.65
C THR A 40 43.73 15.56 -9.74
N ALA A 41 45.02 15.25 -9.74
CA ALA A 41 45.56 13.90 -9.73
C ALA A 41 45.63 13.37 -8.29
N LEU A 42 45.29 12.10 -8.08
CA LEU A 42 45.56 11.39 -6.83
C LEU A 42 46.23 10.03 -7.12
N THR A 43 47.38 9.86 -6.49
CA THR A 43 48.24 8.69 -6.42
C THR A 43 47.66 7.62 -5.49
N GLY A 44 47.89 6.36 -5.83
CA GLY A 44 47.32 5.19 -5.15
C GLY A 44 48.03 4.75 -3.87
N THR A 45 47.33 3.88 -3.14
CA THR A 45 47.87 3.04 -2.06
C THR A 45 47.16 1.69 -2.07
N SER A 46 47.95 0.63 -1.92
CA SER A 46 47.56 -0.79 -1.89
C SER A 46 46.95 -1.21 -0.55
N PHE A 47 45.93 -2.08 -0.59
CA PHE A 47 45.35 -2.76 0.58
C PHE A 47 45.86 -4.20 0.74
N PRO A 48 46.00 -4.72 1.98
CA PRO A 48 46.35 -6.11 2.23
C PRO A 48 45.12 -7.03 2.31
N ARG A 49 45.38 -8.32 2.07
CA ARG A 49 44.45 -9.44 1.97
C ARG A 49 44.07 -9.98 3.37
N PRO A 50 42.81 -10.33 3.66
CA PRO A 50 42.44 -10.87 4.97
C PRO A 50 42.58 -12.40 5.03
N THR A 51 43.04 -12.87 6.18
CA THR A 51 43.18 -14.27 6.63
C THR A 51 41.84 -14.81 7.18
N LEU A 52 41.57 -16.09 6.89
CA LEU A 52 40.43 -16.87 7.40
C LEU A 52 40.66 -17.34 8.85
N PRO A 53 39.61 -17.48 9.68
CA PRO A 53 39.71 -18.12 11.00
C PRO A 53 39.46 -19.65 10.92
N PRO A 54 39.90 -20.42 11.94
CA PRO A 54 39.86 -21.88 11.93
C PRO A 54 38.51 -22.46 12.40
N GLU A 55 38.25 -23.68 11.94
CA GLU A 55 37.12 -24.54 12.30
C GLU A 55 37.06 -24.83 13.81
N MET A 56 35.86 -24.80 14.39
CA MET A 56 35.57 -25.34 15.72
C MET A 56 34.65 -26.56 15.61
N ASP A 57 35.07 -27.63 16.26
CA ASP A 57 34.40 -28.91 16.45
C ASP A 57 33.04 -28.78 17.16
N LEU A 58 32.04 -29.50 16.64
CA LEU A 58 30.74 -29.73 17.24
C LEU A 58 30.69 -31.12 17.88
N VAL A 59 30.80 -31.19 19.21
CA VAL A 59 30.33 -32.33 20.00
C VAL A 59 29.70 -31.82 21.29
N SER A 60 28.36 -31.94 21.42
CA SER A 60 27.71 -32.51 22.60
C SER A 60 26.18 -32.50 22.48
N GLN A 61 25.61 -33.64 22.86
CA GLN A 61 24.20 -34.00 22.77
C GLN A 61 23.43 -33.74 24.08
N MET A 62 22.10 -33.71 23.95
CA MET A 62 21.07 -34.21 24.88
C MET A 62 20.82 -33.48 26.21
N SER A 63 19.63 -32.88 26.33
CA SER A 63 18.47 -33.43 27.07
C SER A 63 17.49 -32.30 27.34
N LEU A 64 16.17 -32.53 27.23
CA LEU A 64 15.16 -31.81 28.01
C LEU A 64 13.82 -32.56 27.92
N ILE A 65 13.32 -32.92 29.10
CA ILE A 65 12.04 -33.56 29.43
C ILE A 65 10.94 -32.47 29.45
N PRO A 66 9.73 -32.70 28.93
CA PRO A 66 8.66 -31.72 29.03
C PRO A 66 7.97 -31.80 30.41
N GLN A 67 7.94 -30.68 31.13
CA GLN A 67 7.04 -30.49 32.26
C GLN A 67 5.67 -30.01 31.79
N VAL A 68 4.64 -30.75 32.19
CA VAL A 68 3.23 -30.38 32.07
C VAL A 68 2.90 -29.44 33.23
N SER A 69 2.51 -28.20 32.94
CA SER A 69 1.94 -27.27 33.91
C SER A 69 0.50 -26.97 33.54
N SER A 70 -0.44 -27.38 34.40
CA SER A 70 -1.85 -27.04 34.31
C SER A 70 -2.14 -25.81 35.16
N LYS A 71 -2.34 -24.67 34.51
CA LYS A 71 -3.08 -23.53 35.06
C LYS A 71 -4.13 -23.09 34.05
N ALA A 72 -5.39 -23.28 34.43
CA ALA A 72 -6.52 -22.71 33.71
C ALA A 72 -6.68 -21.27 34.17
N ASP A 73 -6.13 -20.34 33.39
CA ASP A 73 -6.37 -18.91 33.56
C ASP A 73 -7.74 -18.55 32.96
N ILE A 74 -8.56 -17.87 33.75
CA ILE A 74 -9.83 -17.28 33.32
C ILE A 74 -9.46 -16.09 32.43
N ALA A 75 -9.67 -16.23 31.12
CA ALA A 75 -9.42 -15.18 30.15
C ALA A 75 -10.28 -13.95 30.46
N VAL A 76 -9.61 -12.82 30.66
CA VAL A 76 -10.24 -11.50 30.66
C VAL A 76 -10.66 -11.21 29.22
N ASP A 77 -11.93 -10.84 29.01
CA ASP A 77 -12.47 -10.44 27.69
C ASP A 77 -11.72 -9.19 27.20
N GLU A 78 -10.64 -9.39 26.42
CA GLU A 78 -9.98 -8.30 25.70
C GLU A 78 -10.89 -7.82 24.56
N GLU A 79 -11.06 -6.50 24.43
CA GLU A 79 -11.81 -5.94 23.30
C GLU A 79 -11.13 -6.32 21.98
N PRO A 80 -11.89 -6.82 20.98
CA PRO A 80 -11.32 -7.27 19.72
C PRO A 80 -10.70 -6.09 18.96
N THR A 81 -9.45 -6.25 18.52
CA THR A 81 -8.76 -5.28 17.66
C THR A 81 -9.39 -5.24 16.27
N SER A 82 -9.22 -4.12 15.54
CA SER A 82 -9.70 -3.98 14.15
C SER A 82 -9.31 -5.17 13.26
N ASN A 83 -8.06 -5.62 13.32
CA ASN A 83 -7.59 -6.75 12.53
C ASN A 83 -8.18 -8.10 12.96
N SER A 84 -8.43 -8.29 14.26
CA SER A 84 -9.15 -9.47 14.77
C SER A 84 -10.58 -9.49 14.24
N LEU A 85 -11.22 -8.32 14.17
CA LEU A 85 -12.55 -8.19 13.59
C LEU A 85 -12.54 -8.54 12.10
N VAL A 86 -11.63 -7.96 11.31
CA VAL A 86 -11.48 -8.29 9.87
C VAL A 86 -11.22 -9.78 9.64
N ALA A 87 -10.34 -10.40 10.43
CA ALA A 87 -10.10 -11.84 10.36
C ALA A 87 -11.37 -12.64 10.71
N SER A 88 -12.11 -12.24 11.75
CA SER A 88 -13.38 -12.88 12.12
C SER A 88 -14.42 -12.73 11.02
N PHE A 89 -14.48 -11.57 10.34
CA PHE A 89 -15.36 -11.28 9.20
C PHE A 89 -15.06 -12.22 8.02
N ILE A 90 -13.78 -12.44 7.71
CA ILE A 90 -13.35 -13.34 6.63
C ILE A 90 -13.74 -14.80 6.95
N SER A 91 -13.68 -15.20 8.22
CA SER A 91 -13.97 -16.58 8.66
C SER A 91 -15.45 -16.88 8.98
N ALA A 92 -16.35 -15.90 8.93
CA ALA A 92 -17.71 -16.02 9.47
C ALA A 92 -18.64 -16.96 8.64
N ASP A 93 -19.61 -17.59 9.32
CA ASP A 93 -20.60 -18.49 8.71
C ASP A 93 -21.55 -17.72 7.75
N ILE A 94 -22.27 -18.42 6.87
CA ILE A 94 -23.15 -17.86 5.84
C ILE A 94 -24.20 -16.90 6.44
N LYS A 95 -24.72 -17.19 7.64
CA LYS A 95 -25.68 -16.31 8.33
C LYS A 95 -25.04 -15.01 8.78
N ASP A 96 -23.80 -15.04 9.22
CA ASP A 96 -23.05 -13.86 9.62
C ASP A 96 -22.75 -13.00 8.39
N LYS A 97 -22.43 -13.61 7.24
CA LYS A 97 -22.21 -12.89 5.97
C LYS A 97 -23.39 -12.01 5.56
N ALA A 98 -24.63 -12.44 5.78
CA ALA A 98 -25.80 -11.62 5.44
C ALA A 98 -25.89 -10.34 6.29
N ILE A 99 -25.58 -10.44 7.59
CA ILE A 99 -25.61 -9.29 8.50
C ILE A 99 -24.45 -8.33 8.17
N ILE A 100 -23.27 -8.89 7.91
CA ILE A 100 -22.09 -8.15 7.45
C ILE A 100 -22.42 -7.36 6.18
N ARG A 101 -23.01 -8.01 5.16
CA ARG A 101 -23.45 -7.36 3.92
C ARG A 101 -24.44 -6.22 4.17
N SER A 102 -25.40 -6.42 5.07
CA SER A 102 -26.37 -5.38 5.41
C SER A 102 -25.68 -4.15 5.99
N ARG A 103 -24.66 -4.35 6.83
CA ARG A 103 -23.94 -3.26 7.48
C ARG A 103 -22.93 -2.58 6.57
N ILE A 104 -22.26 -3.31 5.68
CA ILE A 104 -21.45 -2.71 4.62
C ILE A 104 -22.30 -1.77 3.77
N ARG A 105 -23.52 -2.18 3.40
CA ARG A 105 -24.45 -1.31 2.66
C ARG A 105 -24.82 -0.05 3.46
N GLU A 106 -24.88 -0.13 4.78
CA GLU A 106 -25.15 1.03 5.63
C GLU A 106 -23.95 1.99 5.67
N VAL A 107 -22.73 1.48 5.79
CA VAL A 107 -21.50 2.28 5.72
C VAL A 107 -21.38 2.97 4.35
N ILE A 108 -21.64 2.25 3.25
CA ILE A 108 -21.67 2.85 1.90
C ILE A 108 -22.73 3.95 1.80
N LYS A 109 -23.93 3.73 2.36
CA LYS A 109 -24.99 4.75 2.39
C LYS A 109 -24.62 5.96 3.26
N GLN A 110 -23.86 5.75 4.32
CA GLN A 110 -23.39 6.84 5.19
C GLN A 110 -22.30 7.65 4.49
N PHE A 111 -21.36 6.98 3.83
CA PHE A 111 -20.35 7.62 2.97
C PHE A 111 -20.99 8.49 1.88
N ALA A 112 -22.11 8.04 1.29
CA ALA A 112 -22.84 8.82 0.29
C ALA A 112 -23.50 10.11 0.82
N LYS A 113 -23.67 10.24 2.15
CA LYS A 113 -24.37 11.37 2.78
C LYS A 113 -23.44 12.35 3.48
N GLU A 114 -22.32 11.87 3.98
CA GLU A 114 -21.38 12.65 4.79
C GLU A 114 -20.23 13.18 3.92
N SER A 115 -19.54 14.23 4.40
CA SER A 115 -18.31 14.68 3.77
C SER A 115 -17.27 13.55 3.80
N VAL A 116 -16.63 13.29 2.66
CA VAL A 116 -15.64 12.23 2.54
C VAL A 116 -14.43 12.52 3.43
N SER A 117 -14.34 11.81 4.55
CA SER A 117 -13.23 11.90 5.50
C SER A 117 -12.21 10.78 5.26
N LEU A 118 -10.99 10.97 5.76
CA LEU A 118 -9.93 9.95 5.72
C LEU A 118 -10.39 8.67 6.41
N GLU A 119 -11.03 8.82 7.56
CA GLU A 119 -11.54 7.73 8.38
C GLU A 119 -12.57 6.91 7.60
N THR A 120 -13.52 7.58 6.92
CA THR A 120 -14.53 6.87 6.13
C THR A 120 -13.92 6.13 4.93
N VAL A 121 -12.92 6.72 4.26
CA VAL A 121 -12.24 6.04 3.15
C VAL A 121 -11.46 4.83 3.65
N GLN A 122 -10.72 4.93 4.76
CA GLN A 122 -9.98 3.79 5.33
C GLN A 122 -10.90 2.64 5.70
N GLU A 123 -12.09 2.94 6.21
CA GLU A 123 -13.08 1.90 6.46
C GLU A 123 -13.58 1.25 5.18
N LEU A 124 -13.83 2.02 4.12
CA LEU A 124 -14.17 1.44 2.81
C LEU A 124 -13.05 0.56 2.26
N VAL A 125 -11.78 0.93 2.47
CA VAL A 125 -10.63 0.10 2.11
C VAL A 125 -10.71 -1.25 2.82
N VAL A 126 -10.90 -1.27 4.14
CA VAL A 126 -11.01 -2.52 4.89
C VAL A 126 -12.25 -3.32 4.53
N LEU A 127 -13.37 -2.66 4.28
CA LEU A 127 -14.58 -3.35 3.82
C LEU A 127 -14.39 -4.00 2.46
N SER A 128 -13.61 -3.37 1.57
CA SER A 128 -13.36 -3.88 0.23
C SER A 128 -12.70 -5.26 0.24
N THR A 129 -11.86 -5.56 1.24
CA THR A 129 -11.13 -6.83 1.32
C THR A 129 -12.01 -8.01 1.72
N ALA A 130 -13.13 -7.75 2.40
CA ALA A 130 -14.10 -8.76 2.84
C ALA A 130 -15.37 -8.80 1.97
N SER A 131 -15.47 -7.93 0.96
CA SER A 131 -16.68 -7.74 0.17
C SER A 131 -16.80 -8.73 -0.99
N ASP A 132 -18.04 -9.12 -1.31
CA ASP A 132 -18.31 -9.76 -2.59
C ASP A 132 -18.22 -8.75 -3.74
N ARG A 133 -18.21 -9.27 -4.97
CA ARG A 133 -18.08 -8.47 -6.20
C ARG A 133 -19.08 -7.30 -6.27
N ASP A 134 -20.35 -7.55 -5.96
CA ASP A 134 -21.41 -6.54 -6.07
C ASP A 134 -21.22 -5.39 -5.07
N ILE A 135 -20.80 -5.73 -3.85
CA ILE A 135 -20.52 -4.73 -2.83
C ILE A 135 -19.28 -3.93 -3.20
N LEU A 136 -18.22 -4.60 -3.66
CA LEU A 136 -17.03 -3.88 -4.09
C LEU A 136 -17.34 -2.88 -5.19
N LEU A 137 -18.11 -3.29 -6.21
CA LEU A 137 -18.50 -2.39 -7.29
C LEU A 137 -19.26 -1.17 -6.78
N LYS A 138 -20.11 -1.34 -5.76
CA LYS A 138 -20.77 -0.23 -5.10
C LYS A 138 -19.79 0.66 -4.35
N ILE A 139 -18.82 0.10 -3.64
CA ILE A 139 -17.77 0.88 -2.96
C ILE A 139 -16.98 1.70 -3.98
N VAL A 140 -16.53 1.05 -5.06
CA VAL A 140 -15.77 1.72 -6.11
C VAL A 140 -16.60 2.83 -6.74
N ASN A 141 -17.80 2.55 -7.23
CA ASN A 141 -18.68 3.55 -7.83
C ASN A 141 -18.94 4.74 -6.88
N GLN A 142 -19.12 4.47 -5.59
CA GLN A 142 -19.33 5.51 -4.60
C GLN A 142 -18.07 6.39 -4.41
N LEU A 143 -16.87 5.81 -4.44
CA LEU A 143 -15.61 6.55 -4.46
C LEU A 143 -15.48 7.37 -5.76
N LEU A 144 -15.95 6.84 -6.89
CA LEU A 144 -15.91 7.57 -8.17
C LEU A 144 -16.84 8.77 -8.16
N ASP A 145 -18.06 8.60 -7.67
CA ASP A 145 -19.03 9.68 -7.51
C ASP A 145 -18.48 10.75 -6.55
N ALA A 146 -17.82 10.34 -5.47
CA ALA A 146 -17.10 11.28 -4.61
C ALA A 146 -16.00 12.05 -5.36
N ILE A 147 -15.17 11.41 -6.18
CA ILE A 147 -14.14 12.12 -6.96
C ILE A 147 -14.79 13.13 -7.93
N ARG A 148 -15.94 12.79 -8.52
CA ARG A 148 -16.71 13.67 -9.43
C ARG A 148 -17.27 14.89 -8.70
N ASP A 149 -17.89 14.68 -7.54
CA ASP A 149 -18.62 15.70 -6.80
C ASP A 149 -17.71 16.60 -5.95
N LEU A 150 -16.51 16.14 -5.60
CA LEU A 150 -15.61 16.87 -4.72
C LEU A 150 -15.10 18.16 -5.37
N THR A 151 -15.51 19.31 -4.84
CA THR A 151 -14.94 20.62 -5.19
C THR A 151 -13.49 20.75 -4.70
N ILE A 152 -13.16 20.08 -3.59
CA ILE A 152 -11.85 20.06 -2.95
C ILE A 152 -11.07 18.80 -3.34
N PHE A 153 -9.76 18.92 -3.36
CA PHE A 153 -8.79 17.91 -3.76
C PHE A 153 -9.04 16.47 -3.21
N PRO A 154 -9.30 15.45 -4.07
CA PRO A 154 -9.73 14.11 -3.65
C PRO A 154 -8.57 13.12 -3.41
N ALA A 155 -7.39 13.55 -2.93
CA ALA A 155 -6.24 12.65 -2.76
C ALA A 155 -6.56 11.39 -1.95
N VAL A 156 -7.21 11.56 -0.80
CA VAL A 156 -7.60 10.45 0.08
C VAL A 156 -8.44 9.43 -0.68
N VAL A 157 -9.43 9.91 -1.43
CA VAL A 157 -10.37 9.06 -2.16
C VAL A 157 -9.65 8.27 -3.25
N LEU A 158 -8.73 8.93 -3.95
CA LEU A 158 -7.90 8.30 -4.98
C LEU A 158 -6.91 7.29 -4.41
N GLN A 159 -6.27 7.62 -3.28
CA GLN A 159 -5.37 6.71 -2.57
C GLN A 159 -6.15 5.49 -2.07
N GLY A 160 -7.31 5.69 -1.44
CA GLY A 160 -8.19 4.61 -1.02
C GLY A 160 -8.63 3.72 -2.18
N LEU A 161 -9.02 4.31 -3.32
CA LEU A 161 -9.34 3.55 -4.53
C LEU A 161 -8.16 2.73 -5.04
N ALA A 162 -6.96 3.32 -5.08
CA ALA A 162 -5.75 2.61 -5.48
C ALA A 162 -5.41 1.46 -4.52
N VAL A 163 -5.60 1.62 -3.20
CA VAL A 163 -5.44 0.51 -2.23
C VAL A 163 -6.48 -0.58 -2.49
N ILE A 164 -7.75 -0.22 -2.67
CA ILE A 164 -8.83 -1.17 -2.96
C ILE A 164 -8.54 -2.00 -4.21
N LEU A 165 -8.13 -1.35 -5.30
CA LEU A 165 -7.75 -2.06 -6.53
C LEU A 165 -6.53 -2.95 -6.30
N ASN A 166 -5.54 -2.50 -5.54
CA ASN A 166 -4.37 -3.30 -5.19
C ASN A 166 -4.68 -4.48 -4.26
N SER A 167 -5.73 -4.42 -3.45
CA SER A 167 -6.14 -5.49 -2.54
C SER A 167 -7.14 -6.49 -3.14
N TYR A 168 -7.63 -6.26 -4.37
CA TYR A 168 -8.65 -7.11 -4.96
C TYR A 168 -8.13 -8.54 -5.28
N PRO A 169 -8.89 -9.63 -5.06
CA PRO A 169 -8.44 -10.96 -5.49
C PRO A 169 -8.31 -11.05 -7.02
N GLU A 170 -7.22 -11.62 -7.54
CA GLU A 170 -6.99 -11.76 -9.00
C GLU A 170 -8.04 -12.63 -9.70
N GLU A 171 -8.64 -13.56 -8.97
CA GLU A 171 -9.67 -14.47 -9.48
C GLU A 171 -10.96 -13.72 -9.86
N ASN A 172 -11.13 -12.51 -9.36
CA ASN A 172 -12.31 -11.72 -9.62
C ASN A 172 -12.13 -10.82 -10.84
N ASP A 173 -13.08 -10.93 -11.77
CA ASP A 173 -13.12 -10.16 -12.99
C ASP A 173 -13.45 -8.67 -12.73
N LEU A 174 -12.47 -7.80 -12.98
CA LEU A 174 -12.57 -6.35 -12.89
C LEU A 174 -13.27 -5.69 -14.09
N SER A 175 -13.76 -6.47 -15.07
CA SER A 175 -14.52 -5.96 -16.22
C SER A 175 -15.67 -5.02 -15.87
N ALA A 176 -16.24 -5.18 -14.67
CA ALA A 176 -17.31 -4.33 -14.19
C ALA A 176 -16.86 -2.91 -13.80
N ILE A 177 -15.55 -2.67 -13.66
CA ILE A 177 -14.94 -1.37 -13.39
C ILE A 177 -14.31 -0.78 -14.66
N ASP A 178 -13.98 -1.60 -15.66
CA ASP A 178 -13.34 -1.17 -16.92
C ASP A 178 -14.08 0.00 -17.58
N GLY A 179 -15.42 0.00 -17.55
CA GLY A 179 -16.22 1.09 -18.12
C GLY A 179 -16.13 2.42 -17.37
N ALA A 180 -15.83 2.40 -16.06
CA ALA A 180 -15.75 3.61 -15.24
C ALA A 180 -14.35 4.24 -15.26
N ILE A 181 -13.33 3.49 -15.68
CA ILE A 181 -11.93 3.91 -15.61
C ILE A 181 -11.56 5.06 -16.55
N PRO A 182 -12.01 5.07 -17.82
CA PRO A 182 -11.78 6.21 -18.71
C PRO A 182 -12.29 7.52 -18.08
N ASP A 183 -13.49 7.51 -17.51
CA ASP A 183 -14.09 8.67 -16.83
C ASP A 183 -13.22 9.16 -15.67
N ILE A 184 -12.63 8.23 -14.89
CA ILE A 184 -11.73 8.58 -13.78
C ILE A 184 -10.48 9.28 -14.30
N LEU A 185 -9.87 8.76 -15.36
CA LEU A 185 -8.65 9.36 -15.90
C LEU A 185 -8.91 10.71 -16.54
N ASP A 186 -10.04 10.89 -17.21
CA ASP A 186 -10.44 12.19 -17.77
C ASP A 186 -10.67 13.21 -16.66
N LEU A 187 -11.37 12.82 -15.59
CA LEU A 187 -11.56 13.64 -14.40
C LEU A 187 -10.22 13.99 -13.73
N LEU A 188 -9.32 13.03 -13.58
CA LEU A 188 -7.98 13.25 -13.03
C LEU A 188 -7.14 14.17 -13.90
N ALA A 189 -7.26 14.07 -15.23
CA ALA A 189 -6.61 14.96 -16.18
C ALA A 189 -7.12 16.40 -16.01
N GLU A 190 -8.44 16.60 -15.89
CA GLU A 190 -9.04 17.90 -15.62
C GLU A 190 -8.56 18.49 -14.29
N ARG A 191 -8.50 17.67 -13.23
CA ARG A 191 -8.02 18.09 -11.91
C ARG A 191 -6.53 18.40 -11.90
N LEU A 192 -5.70 17.63 -12.59
CA LEU A 192 -4.28 17.94 -12.76
C LEU A 192 -4.09 19.27 -13.49
N LYS A 193 -4.85 19.49 -14.57
CA LYS A 193 -4.80 20.73 -15.34
C LYS A 193 -5.18 21.94 -14.50
N THR A 194 -6.27 21.86 -13.74
CA THR A 194 -6.73 22.96 -12.87
C THR A 194 -5.76 23.23 -11.73
N THR A 195 -5.21 22.20 -11.10
CA THR A 195 -4.21 22.33 -10.03
C THR A 195 -2.91 22.95 -10.54
N LEU A 196 -2.46 22.55 -11.75
CA LEU A 196 -1.30 23.12 -12.42
C LEU A 196 -1.49 24.62 -12.73
N LEU A 197 -2.68 25.01 -13.21
CA LEU A 197 -3.01 26.42 -13.45
C LEU A 197 -3.07 27.24 -12.16
N GLY A 198 -3.53 26.63 -11.06
CA GLY A 198 -3.59 27.25 -9.73
C GLY A 198 -2.24 27.41 -9.04
N ARG A 199 -1.15 26.84 -9.57
CA ARG A 199 0.21 26.87 -8.98
C ARG A 199 0.27 26.39 -7.53
N ASN A 200 -0.54 25.38 -7.20
CA ASN A 200 -0.49 24.75 -5.88
C ASN A 200 0.38 23.49 -5.95
N ASP A 201 1.70 23.67 -5.83
CA ASP A 201 2.69 22.59 -6.00
C ASP A 201 2.46 21.43 -5.02
N ARG A 202 1.99 21.73 -3.80
CA ARG A 202 1.65 20.71 -2.80
C ARG A 202 0.47 19.85 -3.25
N GLN A 203 -0.63 20.47 -3.70
CA GLN A 203 -1.77 19.72 -4.23
C GLN A 203 -1.39 18.94 -5.50
N LEU A 204 -0.58 19.54 -6.38
CA LEU A 204 -0.09 18.89 -7.59
C LEU A 204 0.71 17.63 -7.26
N LEU A 205 1.64 17.74 -6.30
CA LEU A 205 2.45 16.62 -5.84
C LEU A 205 1.57 15.48 -5.30
N MET A 206 0.61 15.80 -4.43
CA MET A 206 -0.30 14.81 -3.87
C MET A 206 -1.18 14.16 -4.96
N LEU A 207 -1.59 14.92 -5.98
CA LEU A 207 -2.42 14.41 -7.07
C LEU A 207 -1.63 13.43 -7.92
N LEU A 208 -0.40 13.79 -8.23
CA LEU A 208 0.52 12.92 -8.97
C LEU A 208 0.83 11.65 -8.18
N GLN A 209 1.07 11.74 -6.87
CA GLN A 209 1.26 10.55 -6.03
C GLN A 209 0.04 9.63 -6.07
N ALA A 210 -1.16 10.18 -5.88
CA ALA A 210 -2.38 9.39 -5.93
C ALA A 210 -2.64 8.78 -7.32
N LEU A 211 -2.38 9.55 -8.38
CA LEU A 211 -2.49 9.08 -9.76
C LEU A 211 -1.47 7.98 -10.07
N THR A 212 -0.20 8.14 -9.71
CA THR A 212 0.83 7.11 -9.94
C THR A 212 0.45 5.79 -9.28
N ALA A 213 -0.07 5.86 -8.06
CA ALA A 213 -0.50 4.68 -7.34
C ALA A 213 -1.75 4.01 -7.94
N LEU A 214 -2.69 4.81 -8.44
CA LEU A 214 -3.86 4.32 -9.17
C LEU A 214 -3.45 3.65 -10.49
N LEU A 215 -2.61 4.29 -11.29
CA LEU A 215 -2.13 3.74 -12.56
C LEU A 215 -1.33 2.44 -12.33
N ASP A 216 -0.47 2.40 -11.30
CA ASP A 216 0.21 1.17 -10.90
C ASP A 216 -0.77 0.07 -10.53
N ALA A 217 -1.82 0.38 -9.77
CA ALA A 217 -2.85 -0.58 -9.43
C ALA A 217 -3.54 -1.11 -10.69
N MET A 218 -3.83 -0.24 -11.66
CA MET A 218 -4.43 -0.62 -12.94
C MET A 218 -3.50 -1.51 -13.79
N VAL A 219 -2.21 -1.20 -13.86
CA VAL A 219 -1.19 -2.04 -14.52
C VAL A 219 -1.18 -3.43 -13.88
N CYS A 220 -1.18 -3.49 -12.55
CA CYS A 220 -1.17 -4.77 -11.85
C CYS A 220 -2.47 -5.56 -12.04
N ARG A 221 -3.58 -4.88 -12.27
CA ARG A 221 -4.92 -5.47 -12.36
C ARG A 221 -5.44 -5.71 -13.76
N LYS A 222 -4.62 -5.48 -14.79
CA LYS A 222 -4.98 -5.74 -16.19
C LYS A 222 -6.26 -5.01 -16.59
N VAL A 223 -6.44 -3.78 -16.12
CA VAL A 223 -7.55 -2.98 -16.64
C VAL A 223 -7.20 -2.58 -18.07
N PHE A 224 -7.96 -3.04 -19.06
CA PHE A 224 -7.58 -2.94 -20.49
C PHE A 224 -8.11 -1.70 -21.24
N ALA A 225 -8.57 -0.66 -20.55
CA ALA A 225 -9.49 0.32 -21.16
C ALA A 225 -8.89 1.68 -21.57
N LEU A 226 -7.57 1.80 -21.81
CA LEU A 226 -6.99 3.12 -22.12
C LEU A 226 -6.56 3.27 -23.58
N ASN A 227 -7.15 4.25 -24.25
CA ASN A 227 -6.56 4.82 -25.46
C ASN A 227 -5.27 5.55 -25.06
N SER A 228 -4.17 5.21 -25.72
CA SER A 228 -2.83 5.79 -25.48
C SER A 228 -2.78 7.30 -25.75
N ASP A 229 -3.67 7.81 -26.61
CA ASP A 229 -3.83 9.23 -26.93
C ASP A 229 -4.94 9.87 -26.08
N ASN A 230 -4.68 10.06 -24.78
CA ASN A 230 -5.58 10.79 -23.90
C ASN A 230 -4.97 12.11 -23.41
N VAL A 231 -5.85 13.00 -22.97
CA VAL A 231 -5.50 14.33 -22.43
C VAL A 231 -4.51 14.22 -21.27
N LEU A 232 -4.61 13.15 -20.48
CA LEU A 232 -3.72 12.86 -19.36
C LEU A 232 -2.26 12.74 -19.81
N ASN A 233 -1.95 11.96 -20.85
CA ASN A 233 -0.57 11.79 -21.32
C ASN A 233 0.05 13.12 -21.79
N THR A 234 -0.74 14.00 -22.41
CA THR A 234 -0.29 15.35 -22.80
C THR A 234 0.09 16.19 -21.58
N ILE A 235 -0.76 16.18 -20.53
CA ILE A 235 -0.50 16.90 -19.29
C ILE A 235 0.75 16.35 -18.59
N LEU A 236 0.84 15.03 -18.45
CA LEU A 236 1.98 14.39 -17.82
C LEU A 236 3.28 14.67 -18.59
N THR A 237 3.24 14.71 -19.92
CA THR A 237 4.39 15.07 -20.77
C THR A 237 4.87 16.49 -20.50
N GLY A 238 3.95 17.44 -20.30
CA GLY A 238 4.32 18.79 -19.86
C GLY A 238 4.98 18.78 -18.49
N LEU A 239 4.43 18.00 -17.55
CA LEU A 239 4.93 17.91 -16.18
C LEU A 239 6.31 17.23 -16.05
N THR A 240 6.76 16.45 -17.04
CA THR A 240 8.14 15.89 -17.01
C THR A 240 9.24 16.94 -17.22
N SER A 241 8.88 18.21 -17.47
CA SER A 241 9.82 19.34 -17.53
C SER A 241 9.61 20.32 -16.37
N HIS A 242 8.95 19.88 -15.29
CA HIS A 242 8.70 20.70 -14.11
C HIS A 242 10.00 21.02 -13.36
N ASP A 243 10.07 22.21 -12.74
CA ASP A 243 11.27 22.68 -12.04
C ASP A 243 11.56 21.84 -10.77
N ASP A 244 10.52 21.35 -10.11
CA ASP A 244 10.63 20.38 -8.99
C ASP A 244 10.93 18.97 -9.51
N ALA A 245 12.05 18.39 -9.07
CA ALA A 245 12.53 17.08 -9.49
C ALA A 245 11.59 15.93 -9.10
N THR A 246 10.87 16.03 -7.99
CA THR A 246 9.91 15.02 -7.51
C THR A 246 8.67 15.03 -8.38
N VAL A 247 8.13 16.22 -8.68
CA VAL A 247 6.97 16.38 -9.58
C VAL A 247 7.31 15.84 -10.98
N SER A 248 8.47 16.22 -11.51
CA SER A 248 8.94 15.73 -12.82
C SER A 248 9.08 14.21 -12.85
N PHE A 249 9.68 13.63 -11.82
CA PHE A 249 9.82 12.17 -11.69
C PHE A 249 8.44 11.48 -11.63
N LEU A 250 7.52 11.95 -10.78
CA LEU A 250 6.20 11.33 -10.64
C LEU A 250 5.38 11.43 -11.93
N ALA A 251 5.49 12.54 -12.66
CA ALA A 251 4.87 12.67 -13.97
C ALA A 251 5.46 11.66 -14.98
N LEU A 252 6.79 11.51 -15.01
CA LEU A 252 7.45 10.50 -15.85
C LEU A 252 7.02 9.08 -15.47
N TYR A 253 6.95 8.79 -14.17
CA TYR A 253 6.48 7.50 -13.65
C TYR A 253 5.03 7.21 -14.03
N ALA A 254 4.13 8.18 -13.86
CA ALA A 254 2.73 8.06 -14.26
C ALA A 254 2.59 7.76 -15.75
N ARG A 255 3.39 8.41 -16.62
CA ARG A 255 3.39 8.11 -18.06
C ARG A 255 3.80 6.68 -18.35
N GLN A 256 4.87 6.22 -17.70
CA GLN A 256 5.30 4.84 -17.87
C GLN A 256 4.23 3.86 -17.40
N ALA A 257 3.69 4.05 -16.20
CA ALA A 257 2.58 3.24 -15.72
C ALA A 257 1.43 3.22 -16.74
N GLN A 258 1.05 4.39 -17.28
CA GLN A 258 0.02 4.50 -18.30
C GLN A 258 0.35 3.74 -19.60
N GLU A 259 1.57 3.87 -20.14
CA GLU A 259 2.03 3.16 -21.34
C GLU A 259 1.95 1.64 -21.18
N TYR A 260 2.10 1.16 -19.95
CA TYR A 260 2.05 -0.25 -19.61
C TYR A 260 0.65 -0.79 -19.33
N ILE A 261 -0.37 0.07 -19.19
CA ILE A 261 -1.75 -0.38 -19.04
C ILE A 261 -2.17 -1.09 -20.32
N GLY A 262 -2.52 -2.36 -20.19
CA GLY A 262 -2.84 -3.24 -21.32
C GLY A 262 -1.66 -4.04 -21.91
N SER A 263 -0.43 -3.81 -21.44
CA SER A 263 0.72 -4.66 -21.81
C SER A 263 0.70 -5.99 -21.07
N TYR A 264 0.79 -7.10 -21.80
CA TYR A 264 0.80 -8.44 -21.22
C TYR A 264 2.09 -8.77 -20.45
N GLU A 265 3.21 -8.11 -20.75
CA GLU A 265 4.51 -8.45 -20.18
C GLU A 265 4.60 -8.14 -18.68
N LEU A 266 4.04 -7.02 -18.24
CA LEU A 266 4.01 -6.64 -16.83
C LEU A 266 2.97 -7.38 -16.00
N HIS A 267 2.00 -8.04 -16.64
CA HIS A 267 1.07 -8.89 -15.91
C HIS A 267 1.83 -10.01 -15.18
N ARG A 268 2.83 -10.63 -15.83
CA ARG A 268 3.64 -11.65 -15.15
C ARG A 268 4.28 -11.05 -13.89
N MET A 269 4.82 -9.83 -13.96
CA MET A 269 5.41 -9.14 -12.81
C MET A 269 4.39 -8.83 -11.70
N SER A 270 3.15 -8.46 -12.06
CA SER A 270 2.09 -8.13 -11.10
C SER A 270 1.62 -9.31 -10.24
N ILE A 271 1.56 -10.52 -10.83
CA ILE A 271 1.20 -11.77 -10.10
C ILE A 271 2.13 -11.95 -8.89
N TYR A 272 3.40 -11.60 -9.04
CA TYR A 272 4.39 -11.73 -7.97
C TYR A 272 4.31 -10.61 -6.92
N ARG A 273 3.92 -9.39 -7.32
CA ARG A 273 3.69 -8.26 -6.39
C ARG A 273 2.53 -8.58 -5.44
N HIS A 274 1.45 -9.19 -5.95
CA HIS A 274 0.29 -9.57 -5.15
C HIS A 274 0.47 -10.85 -4.34
N GLY A 275 1.20 -11.84 -4.88
CA GLY A 275 1.65 -12.99 -4.08
C GLY A 275 2.47 -12.58 -2.86
N THR A 276 3.11 -11.41 -2.92
CA THR A 276 3.93 -10.84 -1.84
C THR A 276 3.13 -9.96 -0.87
N LEU A 277 2.22 -9.10 -1.35
CA LEU A 277 1.30 -8.33 -0.49
C LEU A 277 0.36 -9.25 0.31
N ALA A 278 0.00 -10.41 -0.23
CA ALA A 278 -0.71 -11.46 0.50
C ALA A 278 0.13 -12.10 1.62
N ILE A 279 1.47 -12.05 1.54
CA ILE A 279 2.40 -12.58 2.57
C ILE A 279 2.68 -11.54 3.68
N ALA A 280 2.27 -10.28 3.50
CA ALA A 280 2.23 -9.31 4.61
C ALA A 280 1.11 -9.63 5.63
N LEU A 281 0.29 -10.65 5.39
CA LEU A 281 -0.55 -11.28 6.41
C LEU A 281 0.32 -12.03 7.44
N PRO A 282 -0.16 -12.25 8.68
CA PRO A 282 0.65 -12.82 9.76
C PRO A 282 1.36 -14.12 9.36
N LYS A 283 2.58 -14.33 9.86
CA LYS A 283 3.57 -15.41 9.61
C LYS A 283 3.07 -16.88 9.66
N ASN A 284 1.78 -17.14 9.73
CA ASN A 284 1.21 -18.47 9.97
C ASN A 284 0.75 -19.19 8.69
N THR A 285 1.04 -18.68 7.50
CA THR A 285 0.75 -19.37 6.23
C THR A 285 1.81 -20.44 5.93
N THR A 286 1.35 -21.59 5.46
CA THR A 286 2.12 -22.84 5.32
C THR A 286 3.32 -22.75 4.37
N ASP A 287 4.40 -23.48 4.68
CA ASP A 287 5.67 -23.51 3.95
C ASP A 287 5.56 -23.77 2.44
N THR A 288 4.49 -24.43 2.00
CA THR A 288 4.26 -24.78 0.59
C THR A 288 3.95 -23.57 -0.29
N ALA A 289 3.22 -22.57 0.24
CA ALA A 289 2.93 -21.33 -0.48
C ALA A 289 4.19 -20.45 -0.62
N ASN A 290 5.04 -20.44 0.41
CA ASN A 290 6.30 -19.70 0.42
C ASN A 290 7.29 -20.23 -0.64
N ASN A 291 7.37 -21.56 -0.81
CA ASN A 291 8.28 -22.20 -1.77
C ASN A 291 7.85 -22.03 -3.25
N LEU A 292 6.54 -22.07 -3.53
CA LEU A 292 6.03 -21.78 -4.88
C LEU A 292 6.29 -20.33 -5.27
N GLY A 293 6.12 -19.40 -4.32
CA GLY A 293 6.43 -17.99 -4.52
C GLY A 293 7.92 -17.73 -4.75
N LEU A 294 8.82 -18.48 -4.12
CA LEU A 294 10.28 -18.25 -4.21
C LEU A 294 10.85 -18.69 -5.57
N SER A 295 10.53 -19.90 -6.02
CA SER A 295 10.99 -20.43 -7.32
C SER A 295 10.50 -19.59 -8.50
N ALA A 296 9.26 -19.11 -8.43
CA ALA A 296 8.68 -18.28 -9.47
C ALA A 296 9.25 -16.84 -9.46
N PHE A 297 9.62 -16.33 -8.29
CA PHE A 297 10.37 -15.08 -8.14
C PHE A 297 11.83 -15.19 -8.63
N GLU A 298 12.50 -16.33 -8.40
CA GLU A 298 13.82 -16.59 -8.96
C GLU A 298 13.81 -16.71 -10.49
N SER A 299 12.78 -17.33 -11.04
CA SER A 299 12.54 -17.34 -12.49
C SER A 299 12.33 -15.93 -13.02
N MET A 300 11.59 -15.08 -12.30
CA MET A 300 11.42 -13.68 -12.65
C MET A 300 12.74 -12.91 -12.59
N TYR A 301 13.54 -13.05 -11.54
CA TYR A 301 14.85 -12.40 -11.43
C TYR A 301 15.73 -12.78 -12.62
N ARG A 302 15.80 -14.08 -12.90
CA ARG A 302 16.57 -14.61 -14.03
C ARG A 302 16.09 -14.02 -15.34
N ASN A 303 14.77 -14.04 -15.58
CA ASN A 303 14.16 -13.44 -16.77
C ASN A 303 14.40 -11.92 -16.85
N PHE A 304 14.33 -11.19 -15.74
CA PHE A 304 14.61 -9.75 -15.73
C PHE A 304 16.09 -9.46 -16.05
N THR A 305 17.00 -10.27 -15.52
CA THR A 305 18.44 -10.11 -15.78
C THR A 305 18.88 -10.62 -17.16
N GLU A 306 18.17 -11.60 -17.72
CA GLU A 306 18.53 -12.28 -18.98
C GLU A 306 17.71 -11.80 -20.20
N ILE A 307 16.42 -11.48 -20.03
CA ILE A 307 15.45 -11.21 -21.11
C ILE A 307 15.16 -9.72 -21.27
N CYS A 308 15.08 -8.96 -20.18
CA CYS A 308 14.94 -7.52 -20.31
C CYS A 308 16.29 -7.00 -20.82
N ASP A 309 16.35 -6.70 -22.12
CA ASP A 309 17.44 -5.91 -22.66
C ASP A 309 17.37 -4.56 -21.94
N LEU A 310 18.16 -4.40 -20.87
CA LEU A 310 18.21 -3.21 -20.01
C LEU A 310 18.61 -1.94 -20.79
N SER A 311 18.83 -2.05 -22.11
CA SER A 311 18.93 -0.96 -23.06
C SER A 311 17.58 -0.34 -23.45
N ASP A 312 16.46 -1.00 -23.14
CA ASP A 312 15.13 -0.45 -23.38
C ASP A 312 14.88 0.78 -22.49
N ARG A 313 14.27 1.81 -23.09
CA ARG A 313 14.04 3.12 -22.46
C ARG A 313 13.20 3.03 -21.19
N ASN A 314 12.47 1.93 -21.02
CA ASN A 314 11.50 1.72 -19.96
C ASN A 314 11.93 0.65 -18.92
N ALA A 315 13.13 0.08 -19.06
CA ALA A 315 13.66 -0.95 -18.16
C ALA A 315 13.74 -0.50 -16.69
N TRP A 316 13.88 0.81 -16.46
CA TRP A 316 13.91 1.38 -15.12
C TRP A 316 12.58 1.23 -14.37
N TYR A 317 11.44 1.38 -15.05
CA TYR A 317 10.12 1.25 -14.43
C TYR A 317 9.86 -0.20 -14.01
N GLN A 318 10.21 -1.15 -14.88
CA GLN A 318 10.14 -2.58 -14.56
C GLN A 318 11.07 -2.94 -13.39
N GLY A 319 12.28 -2.36 -13.34
CA GLY A 319 13.20 -2.52 -12.23
C GLY A 319 12.63 -2.01 -10.90
N LEU A 320 11.85 -0.93 -10.92
CA LEU A 320 11.16 -0.41 -9.74
C LEU A 320 10.01 -1.30 -9.28
N ILE A 321 9.24 -1.89 -10.21
CA ILE A 321 8.25 -2.92 -9.87
C ILE A 321 8.94 -4.13 -9.22
N TYR A 322 10.11 -4.53 -9.73
CA TYR A 322 10.87 -5.63 -9.16
C TYR A 322 11.35 -5.33 -7.73
N VAL A 323 11.80 -4.10 -7.48
CA VAL A 323 12.14 -3.60 -6.15
C VAL A 323 10.94 -3.72 -5.20
N ASP A 324 9.74 -3.31 -5.65
CA ASP A 324 8.53 -3.41 -4.83
C ASP A 324 8.20 -4.86 -4.44
N CYS A 325 8.42 -5.80 -5.35
CA CYS A 325 8.29 -7.22 -5.05
C CYS A 325 9.29 -7.68 -3.97
N MET A 326 10.57 -7.28 -4.06
CA MET A 326 11.57 -7.62 -3.02
C MET A 326 11.22 -7.00 -1.66
N MET A 327 10.78 -5.74 -1.68
CA MET A 327 10.38 -5.01 -0.48
C MET A 327 9.22 -5.69 0.23
N GLY A 328 8.19 -6.09 -0.51
CA GLY A 328 7.06 -6.80 0.08
C GLY A 328 7.47 -8.14 0.72
N ARG A 329 8.50 -8.82 0.17
CA ARG A 329 9.02 -10.09 0.72
C ARG A 329 9.97 -9.87 1.89
N GLN A 330 10.32 -8.61 2.17
CA GLN A 330 11.34 -8.23 3.16
C GLN A 330 12.72 -8.86 2.87
N ASP A 331 13.03 -9.12 1.60
CA ASP A 331 14.31 -9.72 1.16
C ASP A 331 15.38 -8.63 0.93
N TRP A 332 15.80 -7.99 2.03
CA TRP A 332 16.74 -6.86 2.01
C TRP A 332 18.10 -7.18 1.41
N PRO A 333 18.76 -8.31 1.75
CA PRO A 333 20.07 -8.62 1.19
C PRO A 333 20.03 -8.74 -0.34
N ARG A 334 18.94 -9.30 -0.88
CA ARG A 334 18.75 -9.42 -2.31
C ARG A 334 18.41 -8.09 -2.97
N LEU A 335 17.59 -7.26 -2.33
CA LEU A 335 17.32 -5.89 -2.80
C LEU A 335 18.63 -5.10 -2.92
N GLU A 336 19.46 -5.11 -1.89
CA GLU A 336 20.77 -4.45 -1.88
C GLU A 336 21.66 -4.97 -3.01
N THR A 337 21.79 -6.30 -3.12
CA THR A 337 22.56 -6.94 -4.19
C THR A 337 22.06 -6.53 -5.58
N PHE A 338 20.74 -6.45 -5.77
CA PHE A 338 20.13 -6.01 -7.03
C PHE A 338 20.46 -4.55 -7.33
N VAL A 339 20.23 -3.64 -6.37
CA VAL A 339 20.47 -2.20 -6.56
C VAL A 339 21.94 -1.92 -6.88
N LEU A 340 22.87 -2.57 -6.18
CA LEU A 340 24.31 -2.34 -6.37
C LEU A 340 24.87 -2.94 -7.68
N ASN A 341 24.33 -4.10 -8.11
CA ASN A 341 24.85 -4.83 -9.28
C ASN A 341 24.04 -4.60 -10.56
N SER A 342 22.86 -3.98 -10.49
CA SER A 342 22.03 -3.71 -11.65
C SER A 342 22.67 -2.73 -12.62
N LYS A 343 22.44 -2.92 -13.92
CA LYS A 343 22.80 -1.91 -14.95
C LYS A 343 22.00 -0.60 -14.78
N LEU A 344 20.91 -0.64 -14.01
CA LEU A 344 20.08 0.53 -13.71
C LEU A 344 20.69 1.46 -12.66
N LYS A 345 21.82 1.10 -12.02
CA LYS A 345 22.46 1.92 -10.98
C LYS A 345 22.92 3.31 -11.44
N SER A 346 22.96 3.56 -12.74
CA SER A 346 23.24 4.88 -13.34
C SER A 346 22.02 5.54 -13.97
N ASN A 347 20.87 4.85 -14.00
CA ASN A 347 19.63 5.37 -14.57
C ASN A 347 18.95 6.31 -13.56
N VAL A 348 18.89 7.60 -13.91
CA VAL A 348 18.36 8.65 -13.01
C VAL A 348 16.92 8.37 -12.56
N PRO A 349 15.94 8.09 -13.44
CA PRO A 349 14.58 7.72 -13.01
C PRO A 349 14.54 6.53 -12.05
N PHE A 350 15.30 5.47 -12.32
CA PHE A 350 15.39 4.32 -11.41
C PHE A 350 15.85 4.73 -10.01
N LEU A 351 16.95 5.49 -9.91
CA LEU A 351 17.50 5.93 -8.64
C LEU A 351 16.56 6.88 -7.87
N GLN A 352 15.85 7.77 -8.57
CA GLN A 352 14.83 8.62 -7.95
C GLN A 352 13.68 7.77 -7.39
N GLY A 353 13.22 6.78 -8.15
CA GLY A 353 12.19 5.85 -7.70
C GLY A 353 12.61 4.99 -6.52
N LEU A 354 13.90 4.62 -6.44
CA LEU A 354 14.48 3.94 -5.27
C LEU A 354 14.46 4.84 -4.04
N CYS A 355 14.83 6.12 -4.17
CA CYS A 355 14.82 7.06 -3.04
C CYS A 355 13.42 7.15 -2.41
N LEU A 356 12.37 7.30 -3.23
CA LEU A 356 11.00 7.36 -2.72
C LEU A 356 10.54 6.06 -2.02
N ARG A 357 11.00 4.90 -2.51
CA ARG A 357 10.71 3.60 -1.90
C ARG A 357 11.47 3.40 -0.59
N PHE A 358 12.74 3.78 -0.51
CA PHE A 358 13.49 3.74 0.74
C PHE A 358 12.95 4.74 1.77
N GLU A 359 12.45 5.89 1.35
CA GLU A 359 11.72 6.80 2.23
C GLU A 359 10.48 6.11 2.82
N GLN A 360 9.67 5.48 1.97
CA GLN A 360 8.52 4.69 2.39
C GLN A 360 8.93 3.62 3.41
N ILE A 361 9.99 2.85 3.15
CA ILE A 361 10.44 1.80 4.07
C ILE A 361 10.85 2.40 5.41
N ALA A 362 11.66 3.47 5.39
CA ALA A 362 12.12 4.13 6.59
C ALA A 362 10.95 4.68 7.43
N ALA A 363 9.88 5.12 6.78
CA ALA A 363 8.70 5.67 7.45
C ALA A 363 7.74 4.59 7.97
N THR A 364 7.71 3.40 7.37
CA THR A 364 6.63 2.42 7.61
C THR A 364 7.08 1.14 8.30
N GLN A 365 8.36 0.79 8.22
CA GLN A 365 8.81 -0.51 8.69
C GLN A 365 8.99 -0.56 10.20
N ALA A 366 8.45 -1.61 10.83
CA ALA A 366 8.51 -1.79 12.29
C ALA A 366 9.91 -2.23 12.78
N SER A 367 10.68 -2.91 11.93
CA SER A 367 12.06 -3.32 12.23
C SER A 367 13.02 -2.13 12.13
N GLU A 368 13.67 -1.82 13.26
CA GLU A 368 14.66 -0.76 13.36
C GLU A 368 15.84 -0.99 12.40
N ASP A 369 16.34 -2.22 12.28
CA ASP A 369 17.45 -2.56 11.39
C ASP A 369 17.14 -2.23 9.93
N ILE A 370 15.91 -2.53 9.49
CA ILE A 370 15.47 -2.28 8.12
C ILE A 370 15.28 -0.77 7.90
N CYS A 371 14.66 -0.07 8.85
CA CYS A 371 14.51 1.38 8.81
C CYS A 371 15.88 2.07 8.69
N CYS A 372 16.83 1.70 9.56
CA CYS A 372 18.20 2.18 9.54
C CYS A 372 18.92 1.82 8.24
N GLY A 373 18.70 0.61 7.71
CA GLY A 373 19.18 0.21 6.38
C GLY A 373 18.71 1.15 5.27
N ALA A 374 17.40 1.43 5.21
CA ALA A 374 16.81 2.32 4.22
C ALA A 374 17.35 3.76 4.33
N ILE A 375 17.52 4.27 5.56
CA ILE A 375 18.12 5.59 5.79
C ILE A 375 19.57 5.63 5.30
N ARG A 376 20.37 4.59 5.58
CA ARG A 376 21.76 4.48 5.10
C ARG A 376 21.83 4.50 3.57
N PHE A 377 20.91 3.80 2.89
CA PHE A 377 20.80 3.86 1.44
C PHE A 377 20.47 5.27 0.93
N LEU A 378 19.53 5.97 1.56
CA LEU A 378 19.23 7.36 1.20
C LEU A 378 20.45 8.29 1.38
N GLN A 379 21.24 8.06 2.42
CA GLN A 379 22.47 8.82 2.66
C GLN A 379 23.57 8.54 1.63
N SER A 380 23.72 7.29 1.17
CA SER A 380 24.72 6.96 0.15
C SER A 380 24.43 7.65 -1.18
N PHE A 381 23.14 7.79 -1.54
CA PHE A 381 22.73 8.57 -2.72
C PHE A 381 23.12 10.05 -2.64
N ARG A 382 23.38 10.61 -1.46
CA ARG A 382 23.87 12.00 -1.36
C ARG A 382 25.34 12.15 -1.78
N SER A 383 26.14 11.10 -1.70
CA SER A 383 27.59 11.21 -1.90
C SER A 383 28.01 10.82 -3.32
N GLU A 384 27.31 9.87 -3.93
CA GLU A 384 27.80 9.15 -5.12
C GLU A 384 26.91 9.29 -6.36
N SER A 385 25.78 10.01 -6.26
CA SER A 385 24.74 10.01 -7.31
C SER A 385 24.63 11.32 -8.11
N PRO A 386 23.97 11.28 -9.29
CA PRO A 386 23.66 12.47 -10.07
C PRO A 386 22.88 13.53 -9.27
N ALA A 387 23.05 14.81 -9.60
CA ALA A 387 22.47 15.94 -8.86
C ALA A 387 20.95 15.82 -8.60
N LEU A 388 20.18 15.36 -9.58
CA LEU A 388 18.73 15.14 -9.43
C LEU A 388 18.38 14.05 -8.42
N VAL A 389 19.21 13.01 -8.32
CA VAL A 389 19.03 11.92 -7.34
C VAL A 389 19.40 12.44 -5.95
N HIS A 390 20.48 13.22 -5.85
CA HIS A 390 20.86 13.87 -4.60
C HIS A 390 19.72 14.75 -4.05
N GLU A 391 19.07 15.54 -4.90
CA GLU A 391 17.94 16.40 -4.51
C GLU A 391 16.74 15.58 -3.99
N VAL A 392 16.37 14.50 -4.69
CA VAL A 392 15.28 13.62 -4.24
C VAL A 392 15.65 12.94 -2.93
N ALA A 393 16.85 12.39 -2.79
CA ALA A 393 17.32 11.74 -1.56
C ALA A 393 17.38 12.72 -0.37
N ALA A 394 17.87 13.94 -0.59
CA ALA A 394 17.91 15.00 0.42
C ALA A 394 16.49 15.39 0.85
N SER A 395 15.57 15.55 -0.10
CA SER A 395 14.16 15.85 0.17
C SER A 395 13.48 14.72 0.96
N SER A 396 13.76 13.46 0.61
CA SER A 396 13.28 12.28 1.35
C SER A 396 13.78 12.27 2.79
N LEU A 397 15.08 12.49 3.01
CA LEU A 397 15.66 12.56 4.35
C LEU A 397 15.08 13.71 5.17
N GLN A 398 14.87 14.88 4.56
CA GLN A 398 14.23 16.02 5.20
C GLN A 398 12.80 15.69 5.64
N ARG A 399 12.01 15.01 4.80
CA ARG A 399 10.65 14.55 5.14
C ARG A 399 10.63 13.53 6.27
N LEU A 400 11.68 12.71 6.37
CA LEU A 400 11.92 11.82 7.51
C LEU A 400 12.44 12.56 8.76
N GLY A 401 12.56 13.88 8.74
CA GLY A 401 13.11 14.69 9.83
C GLY A 401 14.61 14.50 10.05
N ILE A 402 15.33 14.03 9.04
CA ILE A 402 16.79 13.77 9.06
C ILE A 402 17.49 14.95 8.38
N ASN A 403 17.60 16.06 9.10
CA ASN A 403 18.14 17.32 8.56
C ASN A 403 19.66 17.41 8.65
N ASP A 404 20.28 16.69 9.58
CA ASP A 404 21.70 16.83 9.85
C ASP A 404 22.28 15.52 10.39
N VAL A 405 22.75 14.67 9.48
CA VAL A 405 23.81 13.73 9.83
C VAL A 405 25.06 14.36 9.26
N THR A 406 25.62 15.31 10.02
CA THR A 406 27.05 15.64 9.93
C THR A 406 27.81 14.34 9.74
N ARG A 407 28.71 14.29 8.76
CA ARG A 407 29.59 13.17 8.39
C ARG A 407 30.43 12.67 9.58
N GLN A 408 29.82 12.18 10.65
CA GLN A 408 30.51 11.38 11.62
C GLN A 408 30.76 10.02 10.95
N PRO A 409 32.02 9.56 10.93
CA PRO A 409 32.34 8.26 10.39
C PRO A 409 31.50 7.21 11.13
N MET A 410 30.69 6.49 10.36
CA MET A 410 29.67 5.57 10.85
C MET A 410 30.22 4.39 11.67
N GLU A 411 31.54 4.17 11.68
CA GLU A 411 32.15 3.02 12.34
C GLU A 411 32.05 3.09 13.88
N ASP A 412 31.99 4.28 14.48
CA ASP A 412 31.96 4.42 15.95
C ASP A 412 30.56 4.70 16.55
N THR A 413 29.55 4.96 15.71
CA THR A 413 28.18 5.33 16.17
C THR A 413 27.15 4.20 16.04
N LEU A 414 27.60 2.96 15.79
CA LEU A 414 26.74 1.77 15.81
C LEU A 414 26.32 1.34 17.23
N ALA A 415 26.92 1.93 18.27
CA ALA A 415 26.65 1.58 19.67
C ALA A 415 25.65 2.51 20.38
N ALA A 416 25.34 3.68 19.82
CA ALA A 416 24.24 4.49 20.33
C ALA A 416 22.98 4.03 19.59
N PRO A 417 22.03 3.33 20.25
CA PRO A 417 20.75 3.05 19.62
C PRO A 417 20.20 4.39 19.15
N ILE A 418 19.77 4.46 17.89
CA ILE A 418 18.89 5.52 17.47
C ILE A 418 17.59 5.21 18.21
N THR A 419 17.52 5.54 19.50
CA THR A 419 16.36 5.32 20.38
C THR A 419 15.26 6.29 19.95
N ARG A 420 14.82 6.15 18.70
CA ARG A 420 13.61 6.75 18.20
C ARG A 420 12.48 5.98 18.85
N SER A 421 11.60 6.72 19.50
CA SER A 421 10.27 6.23 19.85
C SER A 421 9.51 5.97 18.54
N ILE A 422 9.78 4.83 17.91
CA ILE A 422 9.15 4.39 16.64
C ILE A 422 7.61 4.34 16.80
N ASN A 423 7.12 4.19 18.03
CA ASN A 423 5.69 4.15 18.33
C ASN A 423 4.94 5.49 18.15
N THR A 424 5.59 6.60 17.81
CA THR A 424 4.88 7.88 17.56
C THR A 424 5.53 8.78 16.50
N PHE A 425 6.29 8.23 15.56
CA PHE A 425 6.86 9.07 14.49
C PHE A 425 5.75 9.51 13.50
N ARG A 426 4.97 10.52 13.89
CA ARG A 426 4.32 11.43 12.95
C ARG A 426 5.33 12.53 12.65
N PRO A 427 5.90 12.62 11.44
CA PRO A 427 6.81 13.71 11.10
C PRO A 427 6.15 15.05 11.47
N GLN A 428 6.79 15.80 12.38
CA GLN A 428 6.32 17.12 12.80
C GLN A 428 6.34 18.04 11.57
N GLY A 429 5.15 18.29 11.00
CA GLY A 429 4.97 18.94 9.71
C GLY A 429 3.89 18.29 8.84
N PHE A 430 3.55 17.02 9.09
CA PHE A 430 2.51 16.30 8.35
C PHE A 430 1.08 16.49 8.90
N GLN A 431 0.87 17.31 9.94
CA GLN A 431 -0.43 17.46 10.61
C GLN A 431 -1.56 18.03 9.72
N GLU A 432 -1.24 18.50 8.51
CA GLU A 432 -2.22 18.97 7.52
C GLU A 432 -2.15 18.23 6.17
N THR A 433 -1.29 17.22 6.03
CA THR A 433 -1.09 16.48 4.77
C THR A 433 -1.74 15.11 4.88
N PHE A 434 -2.55 14.76 3.88
CA PHE A 434 -3.03 13.40 3.73
C PHE A 434 -1.84 12.41 3.70
N PRO A 435 -1.96 11.28 4.38
CA PRO A 435 -0.90 10.28 4.44
C PRO A 435 -0.58 9.77 3.02
N PRO A 436 0.68 9.47 2.68
CA PRO A 436 0.99 8.82 1.41
C PRO A 436 0.26 7.46 1.31
N ILE A 437 0.06 6.93 0.10
CA ILE A 437 -0.69 5.67 -0.09
C ILE A 437 -0.07 4.48 0.66
N TRP A 438 1.23 4.54 0.89
CA TRP A 438 1.96 3.50 1.57
C TRP A 438 1.95 3.63 3.09
N ASP A 439 1.36 4.69 3.64
CA ASP A 439 1.27 4.90 5.07
C ASP A 439 0.49 3.75 5.74
N PRO A 440 0.97 3.20 6.88
CA PRO A 440 0.30 2.12 7.59
C PRO A 440 -1.12 2.47 8.01
N ILE A 441 -1.49 3.75 8.08
CA ILE A 441 -2.85 4.19 8.39
C ILE A 441 -3.91 3.62 7.43
N TRP A 442 -3.53 3.24 6.21
CA TRP A 442 -4.41 2.53 5.27
C TRP A 442 -4.64 1.06 5.65
N GLN A 443 -3.74 0.47 6.42
CA GLN A 443 -3.82 -0.90 6.93
C GLN A 443 -4.45 -0.98 8.31
N PHE A 444 -4.38 0.11 9.09
CA PHE A 444 -4.94 0.22 10.44
C PHE A 444 -5.96 1.36 10.51
N PRO A 445 -7.18 1.19 9.95
CA PRO A 445 -8.18 2.24 10.03
C PRO A 445 -8.48 2.56 11.48
N SER A 446 -8.70 3.84 11.78
CA SER A 446 -9.52 4.21 12.92
C SER A 446 -10.94 3.76 12.61
N CYS A 447 -11.29 2.54 13.03
CA CYS A 447 -12.58 1.92 12.78
C CYS A 447 -13.71 2.57 13.57
N GLY A 448 -13.87 3.90 13.61
CA GLY A 448 -14.91 4.52 14.43
C GLY A 448 -16.32 4.02 14.09
N ILE A 449 -16.66 4.01 12.80
CA ILE A 449 -17.98 3.59 12.31
C ILE A 449 -18.03 2.05 12.23
N LEU A 450 -16.96 1.37 11.80
CA LEU A 450 -16.88 -0.10 11.79
C LEU A 450 -16.89 -0.75 13.17
N LEU A 451 -16.21 -0.17 14.16
CA LEU A 451 -16.21 -0.63 15.56
C LEU A 451 -17.58 -0.38 16.18
N LYS A 452 -18.18 0.80 15.94
CA LYS A 452 -19.55 1.07 16.36
C LYS A 452 -20.52 0.04 15.77
N ALA A 453 -20.39 -0.22 14.47
CA ALA A 453 -21.16 -1.25 13.77
C ALA A 453 -20.97 -2.66 14.31
N THR A 454 -19.73 -3.04 14.59
CA THR A 454 -19.39 -4.35 15.17
C THR A 454 -19.93 -4.46 16.59
N LYS A 455 -19.85 -3.39 17.39
CA LYS A 455 -20.42 -3.35 18.74
C LYS A 455 -21.93 -3.48 18.71
N ASP A 456 -22.61 -2.77 17.81
CA ASP A 456 -24.05 -2.88 17.58
C ASP A 456 -24.42 -4.32 17.16
N LEU A 457 -23.61 -4.94 16.29
CA LEU A 457 -23.78 -6.33 15.83
C LEU A 457 -23.60 -7.33 16.97
N TYR A 458 -22.53 -7.20 17.74
CA TYR A 458 -22.27 -8.06 18.89
C TYR A 458 -23.41 -7.97 19.90
N LEU A 459 -23.91 -6.76 20.19
CA LEU A 459 -25.05 -6.55 21.07
C LEU A 459 -26.32 -7.20 20.50
N HIS A 460 -26.56 -7.09 19.19
CA HIS A 460 -27.70 -7.72 18.53
C HIS A 460 -27.63 -9.26 18.56
N LEU A 461 -26.47 -9.84 18.21
CA LEU A 461 -26.25 -11.28 18.24
C LEU A 461 -26.33 -11.83 19.67
N LYS A 462 -25.77 -11.11 20.66
CA LYS A 462 -25.88 -11.45 22.07
C LYS A 462 -27.34 -11.45 22.53
N ALA A 463 -28.13 -10.45 22.14
CA ALA A 463 -29.56 -10.40 22.43
C ALA A 463 -30.33 -11.58 21.78
N MET A 464 -30.02 -11.91 20.52
CA MET A 464 -30.63 -13.03 19.81
C MET A 464 -30.27 -14.37 20.44
N PHE A 465 -29.00 -14.58 20.81
CA PHE A 465 -28.53 -15.79 21.47
C PHE A 465 -29.15 -15.95 22.86
N LEU A 466 -29.18 -14.89 23.66
CA LEU A 466 -29.83 -14.89 24.97
C LEU A 466 -31.33 -15.17 24.86
N GLY A 467 -32.00 -14.62 23.83
CA GLY A 467 -33.40 -14.92 23.53
C GLY A 467 -33.63 -16.39 23.15
N SER A 468 -32.80 -16.95 22.27
CA SER A 468 -32.86 -18.36 21.87
C SER A 468 -32.60 -19.31 23.05
N MET A 469 -31.60 -19.00 23.87
CA MET A 469 -31.28 -19.73 25.11
C MET A 469 -32.43 -19.67 26.11
N ALA A 470 -33.14 -18.54 26.22
CA ALA A 470 -34.32 -18.43 27.07
C ALA A 470 -35.45 -19.34 26.57
N VAL A 471 -35.73 -19.34 25.26
CA VAL A 471 -36.75 -20.23 24.66
C VAL A 471 -36.38 -21.71 24.83
N HIS A 472 -35.12 -22.08 24.64
CA HIS A 472 -34.65 -23.45 24.83
C HIS A 472 -34.76 -23.89 26.29
N ARG A 473 -34.38 -23.01 27.23
CA ARG A 473 -34.53 -23.24 28.68
C ARG A 473 -35.99 -23.45 29.07
N ASP A 474 -36.90 -22.64 28.54
CA ASP A 474 -38.34 -22.78 28.80
C ASP A 474 -38.91 -24.08 28.21
N HIS A 475 -38.43 -24.48 27.03
CA HIS A 475 -38.80 -25.76 26.41
C HIS A 475 -38.34 -26.96 27.27
N LEU A 476 -37.09 -26.95 27.75
CA LEU A 476 -36.57 -27.98 28.65
C LEU A 476 -37.34 -28.01 29.97
N LYS A 477 -37.66 -26.83 30.55
CA LYS A 477 -38.49 -26.73 31.75
C LYS A 477 -39.87 -27.32 31.53
N LYS A 478 -40.49 -27.06 30.37
CA LYS A 478 -41.80 -27.63 30.01
C LYS A 478 -41.74 -29.16 29.86
N LYS A 479 -40.71 -29.70 29.20
CA LYS A 479 -40.49 -31.15 29.09
C LYS A 479 -40.25 -31.80 30.45
N PHE A 480 -39.44 -31.18 31.30
CA PHE A 480 -39.19 -31.65 32.65
C PHE A 480 -40.47 -31.69 33.49
N MET A 481 -41.28 -30.63 33.45
CA MET A 481 -42.56 -30.60 34.16
C MET A 481 -43.58 -31.61 33.63
N GLN A 482 -43.58 -31.90 32.32
CA GLN A 482 -44.40 -32.95 31.74
C GLN A 482 -43.98 -34.34 32.23
N HIS A 483 -42.67 -34.62 32.24
CA HIS A 483 -42.13 -35.88 32.76
C HIS A 483 -42.43 -36.06 34.25
N TYR A 484 -42.24 -35.00 35.05
CA TYR A 484 -42.55 -35.00 36.48
C TYR A 484 -44.04 -35.25 36.78
N LYS A 485 -44.96 -34.65 36.00
CA LYS A 485 -46.40 -34.94 36.14
C LYS A 485 -46.73 -36.39 35.79
N TYR A 486 -46.09 -36.96 34.77
CA TYR A 486 -46.27 -38.35 34.37
C TYR A 486 -45.81 -39.32 35.46
N THR A 487 -44.63 -39.10 36.05
CA THR A 487 -44.11 -39.95 37.13
C THR A 487 -44.94 -39.84 38.41
N MET A 488 -45.41 -38.63 38.76
CA MET A 488 -46.34 -38.43 39.88
C MET A 488 -47.65 -39.19 39.68
N ASN A 489 -48.26 -39.10 38.50
CA ASN A 489 -49.51 -39.83 38.21
C ASN A 489 -49.35 -41.35 38.33
N LEU A 490 -48.24 -41.91 37.84
CA LEU A 490 -47.92 -43.34 37.98
C LEU A 490 -47.80 -43.77 39.44
N SER A 491 -47.19 -42.94 40.29
CA SER A 491 -47.04 -43.22 41.72
C SER A 491 -48.38 -43.19 42.47
N SER A 492 -49.30 -42.30 42.09
CA SER A 492 -50.66 -42.26 42.66
C SER A 492 -51.52 -43.46 42.25
N THR A 493 -51.41 -43.95 41.00
CA THR A 493 -52.13 -45.16 40.57
C THR A 493 -51.57 -46.45 41.18
N SER A 494 -50.29 -46.47 41.57
CA SER A 494 -49.67 -47.63 42.24
C SER A 494 -50.22 -47.86 43.66
N ASN A 495 -50.63 -46.80 44.37
CA ASN A 495 -51.20 -46.93 45.72
C ASN A 495 -52.65 -47.44 45.71
N GLU A 496 -53.37 -47.26 44.60
CA GLU A 496 -54.75 -47.76 44.46
C GLU A 496 -54.80 -49.29 44.25
N TYR A 497 -53.71 -49.90 43.77
CA TYR A 497 -53.58 -51.34 43.58
C TYR A 497 -53.09 -52.11 44.82
N GLN A 498 -52.57 -51.44 45.85
CA GLN A 498 -52.18 -52.08 47.12
C GLN A 498 -53.31 -52.08 48.18
N GLY A 499 -54.47 -51.49 47.88
CA GLY A 499 -55.62 -51.40 48.79
C GLY A 499 -56.80 -52.31 48.43
N LYS A 500 -56.63 -53.27 47.51
CA LYS A 500 -57.64 -54.29 47.16
C LYS A 500 -57.19 -55.68 47.53
#